data_AF-A0A0C1TQ74-F1
#
_entry.id   AF-A0A0C1TQ74-F1
#
_cell.length_a   1.000
_cell.length_b   1.000
_cell.length_c   1.000
_cell.angle_alpha   90.00
_cell.angle_beta   90.00
_cell.angle_gamma   90.00
#
_symmetry.space_group_name_H-M   'P 1'
#
loop_
_entity.id
_entity.type
_entity.pdbx_description
1 polymer ?
#
loop_
_entity_poly.entity_id
_entity_poly.type
_entity_poly.pdbx_seq_one_letter_code
_entity_poly.pdbx_strand_id
1 'polypeptide(L)'
;MKGAEETLRQKSGNDADQAALLAALLRSSGFPTRYVRGTIEFFPGIDKVKNLTGIDDPQKVVVFFQRAGIPFKPVVVGGQIANFQIEHIWVESEIPYSNYRGAVIDDFGKTWLALDTSIKPAGVAWNNPLDIVGLPFNTLRDDYLRSVQTTTPLEFIKSKAGEFLSNSNPGKTYQDLLSTKTVIPDVLKIIPSSLQFQSVAITGEYTALPPRIDAPDNVHRHYPGRR
;
A
#
# COMPACT_ATOMS: atom_id res chain seq x y z
N MET A 1 7.98 8.54 0.19
CA MET A 1 8.12 7.90 1.52
C MET A 1 8.10 9.03 2.54
N LYS A 2 7.35 8.88 3.63
CA LYS A 2 7.14 9.92 4.66
C LYS A 2 7.69 9.53 6.04
N GLY A 3 8.04 8.26 6.25
CA GLY A 3 8.72 7.80 7.46
C GLY A 3 7.79 7.62 8.67
N ALA A 4 8.36 7.19 9.79
CA ALA A 4 7.60 6.73 10.97
C ALA A 4 6.66 7.78 11.57
N GLU A 5 7.16 9.00 11.81
CA GLU A 5 6.41 10.06 12.48
C GLU A 5 5.17 10.49 11.69
N GLU A 6 5.34 10.78 10.40
CA GLU A 6 4.22 11.16 9.53
C GLU A 6 3.27 10.00 9.27
N THR A 7 3.76 8.75 9.29
CA THR A 7 2.90 7.57 9.23
C THR A 7 2.00 7.47 10.45
N LEU A 8 2.53 7.74 11.64
CA LEU A 8 1.76 7.76 12.89
C LEU A 8 0.73 8.90 12.88
N ARG A 9 1.15 10.12 12.54
CA ARG A 9 0.28 11.31 12.50
C ARG A 9 -0.88 11.14 11.52
N GLN A 10 -0.58 10.64 10.32
CA GLN A 10 -1.56 10.49 9.24
C GLN A 10 -2.32 9.16 9.30
N LYS A 11 -1.94 8.25 10.22
CA LYS A 11 -2.50 6.90 10.37
C LYS A 11 -2.55 6.13 9.04
N SER A 12 -1.55 6.35 8.19
CA SER A 12 -1.49 5.82 6.82
C SER A 12 -0.05 5.81 6.34
N GLY A 13 0.28 4.92 5.39
CA GLY A 13 1.62 4.78 4.81
C GLY A 13 1.68 3.57 3.89
N ASN A 14 2.64 3.54 2.98
CA ASN A 14 2.96 2.32 2.23
C ASN A 14 3.64 1.26 3.15
N ASP A 15 4.10 0.17 2.56
CA ASP A 15 4.87 -0.88 3.24
C ASP A 15 6.09 -0.33 3.98
N ALA A 16 6.93 0.46 3.30
CA ALA A 16 8.14 1.04 3.88
C ALA A 16 7.84 2.01 5.04
N ASP A 17 6.83 2.87 4.87
CA ASP A 17 6.36 3.82 5.88
C ASP A 17 5.85 3.08 7.14
N GLN A 18 5.07 2.02 6.94
CA GLN A 18 4.56 1.19 8.03
C GLN A 18 5.64 0.37 8.72
N ALA A 19 6.58 -0.21 7.96
CA ALA A 19 7.76 -0.88 8.50
C ALA A 19 8.61 0.10 9.32
N ALA A 20 8.77 1.34 8.85
CA ALA A 20 9.49 2.38 9.58
C ALA A 20 8.85 2.67 10.94
N LEU A 21 7.53 2.84 10.97
CA LEU A 21 6.79 3.04 12.21
C LEU A 21 6.90 1.82 13.14
N LEU A 22 6.71 0.61 12.63
CA LEU A 22 6.78 -0.62 13.43
C LEU A 22 8.18 -0.81 14.03
N ALA A 23 9.23 -0.62 13.24
CA ALA A 23 10.61 -0.69 13.73
C ALA A 23 10.90 0.35 14.81
N ALA A 24 10.40 1.59 14.66
CA ALA A 24 10.57 2.62 15.69
C ALA A 24 9.89 2.22 17.01
N LEU A 25 8.68 1.69 16.96
CA LEU A 25 7.94 1.22 18.14
C LEU A 25 8.63 0.04 18.83
N LEU A 26 9.10 -0.95 18.06
CA LEU A 26 9.80 -2.12 18.59
C LEU A 26 11.14 -1.76 19.24
N ARG A 27 11.95 -0.93 18.57
CA ARG A 27 13.22 -0.42 19.11
C ARG A 27 13.00 0.44 20.36
N SER A 28 11.96 1.28 20.38
CA SER A 28 11.58 2.03 21.57
C SER A 28 11.15 1.13 22.73
N SER A 29 10.68 -0.08 22.43
CA SER A 29 10.32 -1.11 23.41
C SER A 29 11.52 -2.01 23.81
N GLY A 30 12.72 -1.70 23.31
CA GLY A 30 13.96 -2.42 23.63
C GLY A 30 14.19 -3.69 22.80
N PHE A 31 13.39 -3.95 21.76
CA PHE A 31 13.60 -5.09 20.87
C PHE A 31 14.56 -4.72 19.73
N PRO A 32 15.65 -5.48 19.52
CA PRO A 32 16.47 -5.34 18.32
C PRO A 32 15.61 -5.60 17.08
N THR A 33 15.66 -4.68 16.12
CA THR A 33 14.85 -4.75 14.90
C THR A 33 15.67 -4.34 13.69
N ARG A 34 15.52 -5.06 12.57
CA ARG A 34 16.09 -4.75 11.26
C ARG A 34 15.00 -4.68 10.20
N TYR A 35 15.24 -3.94 9.13
CA TYR A 35 14.41 -3.94 7.94
C TYR A 35 14.84 -5.07 7.01
N VAL A 36 13.89 -5.70 6.36
CA VAL A 36 14.14 -6.66 5.29
C VAL A 36 13.44 -6.19 4.04
N ARG A 37 14.17 -6.19 2.93
CA ARG A 37 13.62 -5.97 1.59
C ARG A 37 13.61 -7.29 0.84
N GLY A 38 12.54 -7.52 0.10
CA GLY A 38 12.47 -8.67 -0.78
C GLY A 38 11.33 -8.58 -1.78
N THR A 39 11.25 -9.60 -2.61
CA THR A 39 10.13 -9.83 -3.52
C THR A 39 9.13 -10.75 -2.83
N ILE A 40 7.85 -10.37 -2.84
CA ILE A 40 6.77 -11.15 -2.23
C ILE A 40 5.73 -11.53 -3.28
N GLU A 41 4.99 -12.59 -2.96
CA GLU A 41 3.74 -12.97 -3.61
C GLU A 41 2.59 -12.93 -2.59
N PHE A 42 1.40 -12.56 -3.05
CA PHE A 42 0.22 -12.47 -2.19
C PHE A 42 -0.26 -13.87 -1.77
N PHE A 43 -0.60 -14.04 -0.49
CA PHE A 43 -1.04 -15.32 0.07
C PHE A 43 -2.41 -15.19 0.78
N PRO A 44 -3.33 -16.16 0.62
CA PRO A 44 -3.22 -17.40 -0.16
C PRO A 44 -3.46 -17.22 -1.67
N GLY A 45 -3.61 -15.98 -2.15
CA GLY A 45 -3.76 -15.70 -3.57
C GLY A 45 -4.00 -14.23 -3.88
N ILE A 46 -4.25 -13.96 -5.16
CA ILE A 46 -4.38 -12.62 -5.75
C ILE A 46 -5.48 -11.74 -5.13
N ASP A 47 -6.47 -12.33 -4.43
CA ASP A 47 -7.53 -11.57 -3.75
C ASP A 47 -7.00 -10.60 -2.69
N LYS A 48 -5.80 -10.85 -2.12
CA LYS A 48 -5.19 -9.87 -1.21
C LYS A 48 -4.80 -8.57 -1.93
N VAL A 49 -4.58 -8.61 -3.24
CA VAL A 49 -4.33 -7.40 -4.04
C VAL A 49 -5.57 -6.54 -4.12
N LYS A 50 -6.75 -7.14 -4.32
CA LYS A 50 -8.03 -6.44 -4.27
C LYS A 50 -8.21 -5.70 -2.94
N ASN A 51 -7.83 -6.30 -1.81
CA ASN A 51 -7.92 -5.62 -0.51
C ASN A 51 -7.03 -4.36 -0.42
N LEU A 52 -5.91 -4.37 -1.13
CA LEU A 52 -5.00 -3.23 -1.18
C LEU A 52 -5.48 -2.16 -2.17
N THR A 53 -5.85 -2.57 -3.38
CA THR A 53 -6.09 -1.67 -4.53
C THR A 53 -7.55 -1.32 -4.76
N GLY A 54 -8.48 -2.17 -4.31
CA GLY A 54 -9.92 -2.09 -4.64
C GLY A 54 -10.24 -2.57 -6.06
N ILE A 55 -9.28 -3.17 -6.76
CA ILE A 55 -9.42 -3.58 -8.16
C ILE A 55 -9.59 -5.11 -8.22
N ASP A 56 -10.68 -5.55 -8.83
CA ASP A 56 -11.02 -6.96 -9.01
C ASP A 56 -10.31 -7.62 -10.19
N ASP A 57 -10.21 -6.90 -11.31
CA ASP A 57 -9.65 -7.44 -12.54
C ASP A 57 -8.12 -7.42 -12.51
N PRO A 58 -7.44 -8.58 -12.55
CA PRO A 58 -5.98 -8.64 -12.54
C PRO A 58 -5.32 -7.82 -13.66
N GLN A 59 -5.96 -7.69 -14.84
CA GLN A 59 -5.42 -6.87 -15.92
C GLN A 59 -5.48 -5.37 -15.58
N LYS A 60 -6.52 -4.94 -14.85
CA LYS A 60 -6.58 -3.55 -14.35
C LYS A 60 -5.57 -3.30 -13.23
N VAL A 61 -5.22 -4.31 -12.44
CA VAL A 61 -4.14 -4.22 -11.45
C VAL A 61 -2.79 -3.96 -12.13
N VAL A 62 -2.50 -4.62 -13.26
CA VAL A 62 -1.29 -4.35 -14.07
C VAL A 62 -1.23 -2.86 -14.45
N VAL A 63 -2.32 -2.33 -15.01
CA VAL A 63 -2.40 -0.91 -15.40
C VAL A 63 -2.25 0.01 -14.18
N PHE A 64 -2.84 -0.37 -13.04
CA PHE A 64 -2.70 0.38 -11.80
C PHE A 64 -1.24 0.44 -11.34
N PHE A 65 -0.53 -0.70 -11.25
CA PHE A 65 0.87 -0.70 -10.84
C PHE A 65 1.78 0.09 -11.78
N GLN A 66 1.56 -0.01 -13.10
CA GLN A 66 2.27 0.80 -14.09
C GLN A 66 2.07 2.30 -13.84
N ARG A 67 0.81 2.73 -13.67
CA ARG A 67 0.47 4.16 -13.43
C ARG A 67 0.96 4.66 -12.07
N ALA A 68 1.00 3.78 -11.07
CA ALA A 68 1.51 4.09 -9.74
C ALA A 68 3.04 4.06 -9.65
N GLY A 69 3.75 3.65 -10.71
CA GLY A 69 5.20 3.48 -10.71
C GLY A 69 5.65 2.44 -9.69
N ILE A 70 4.84 1.40 -9.46
CA ILE A 70 5.16 0.28 -8.58
C ILE A 70 5.79 -0.80 -9.45
N PRO A 71 7.05 -1.20 -9.24
CA PRO A 71 7.65 -2.33 -9.95
C PRO A 71 6.94 -3.64 -9.59
N PHE A 72 6.60 -4.43 -10.62
CA PHE A 72 5.91 -5.71 -10.43
C PHE A 72 6.24 -6.68 -11.56
N LYS A 73 6.00 -7.97 -11.29
CA LYS A 73 6.00 -9.04 -12.30
C LYS A 73 4.74 -9.90 -12.13
N PRO A 74 3.89 -10.04 -13.16
CA PRO A 74 2.76 -10.97 -13.11
C PRO A 74 3.23 -12.41 -13.00
N VAL A 75 2.57 -13.19 -12.17
CA VAL A 75 2.73 -14.66 -12.10
C VAL A 75 1.59 -15.27 -12.88
N VAL A 76 1.90 -15.96 -13.98
CA VAL A 76 0.91 -16.51 -14.91
C VAL A 76 0.84 -18.03 -14.79
N VAL A 77 -0.36 -18.55 -14.57
CA VAL A 77 -0.65 -20.00 -14.51
C VAL A 77 -1.83 -20.28 -15.43
N GLY A 78 -1.69 -21.27 -16.32
CA GLY A 78 -2.76 -21.62 -17.27
C GLY A 78 -3.21 -20.47 -18.19
N GLY A 79 -2.31 -19.52 -18.48
CA GLY A 79 -2.62 -18.35 -19.31
C GLY A 79 -3.33 -17.20 -18.59
N GLN A 80 -3.58 -17.31 -17.28
CA GLN A 80 -4.21 -16.26 -16.47
C GLN A 80 -3.24 -15.74 -15.40
N ILE A 81 -3.38 -14.48 -15.01
CA ILE A 81 -2.61 -13.90 -13.91
C ILE A 81 -3.12 -14.51 -12.60
N ALA A 82 -2.30 -15.35 -11.97
CA ALA A 82 -2.61 -16.02 -10.70
C ALA A 82 -2.08 -15.26 -9.49
N ASN A 83 -1.06 -14.41 -9.66
CA ASN A 83 -0.47 -13.61 -8.60
C ASN A 83 0.38 -12.46 -9.15
N PHE A 84 0.98 -11.66 -8.27
CA PHE A 84 1.99 -10.67 -8.58
C PHE A 84 3.19 -10.80 -7.65
N GLN A 85 4.37 -10.71 -8.24
CA GLN A 85 5.62 -10.47 -7.54
C GLN A 85 5.84 -8.96 -7.43
N ILE A 86 5.93 -8.44 -6.21
CA ILE A 86 6.23 -7.02 -5.94
C ILE A 86 7.37 -6.91 -4.94
N GLU A 87 8.14 -5.81 -5.04
CA GLU A 87 9.06 -5.46 -3.96
C GLU A 87 8.26 -5.03 -2.73
N HIS A 88 8.73 -5.46 -1.56
CA HIS A 88 8.13 -5.17 -0.27
C HIS A 88 9.20 -4.98 0.80
N ILE A 89 8.93 -4.09 1.74
CA ILE A 89 9.73 -3.91 2.96
C ILE A 89 8.91 -4.32 4.18
N TRP A 90 9.49 -5.21 4.99
CA TRP A 90 8.96 -5.59 6.30
C TRP A 90 10.06 -5.48 7.36
N VAL A 91 9.76 -5.85 8.60
CA VAL A 91 10.75 -5.85 9.69
C VAL A 91 10.95 -7.26 10.22
N GLU A 92 12.14 -7.51 10.72
CA GLU A 92 12.40 -8.65 11.61
C GLU A 92 12.84 -8.11 12.95
N SER A 93 12.31 -8.68 14.02
CA SER A 93 12.65 -8.29 15.39
C SER A 93 12.99 -9.49 16.23
N GLU A 94 14.06 -9.38 17.02
CA GLU A 94 14.43 -10.39 17.99
C GLU A 94 13.52 -10.27 19.22
N ILE A 95 12.62 -11.24 19.39
CA ILE A 95 11.62 -11.24 20.47
C ILE A 95 11.59 -12.60 21.18
N PRO A 96 11.24 -12.64 22.48
CA PRO A 96 11.16 -13.89 23.26
C PRO A 96 9.91 -14.70 22.88
N TYR A 97 9.91 -15.27 21.67
CA TYR A 97 8.73 -15.87 21.04
C TYR A 97 8.21 -17.12 21.76
N SER A 98 9.10 -17.97 22.29
CA SER A 98 8.71 -19.18 23.06
C SER A 98 7.87 -18.86 24.29
N ASN A 99 8.09 -17.68 24.89
CA ASN A 99 7.44 -17.27 26.14
C ASN A 99 5.94 -17.00 25.92
N TYR A 100 5.54 -16.74 24.67
CA TYR A 100 4.13 -16.57 24.29
C TYR A 100 3.46 -17.88 23.86
N ARG A 101 4.16 -19.02 23.97
CA ARG A 101 3.66 -20.36 23.61
C ARG A 101 3.76 -21.38 24.75
N GLY A 102 3.71 -20.91 25.99
CA GLY A 102 3.63 -21.77 27.17
C GLY A 102 5.00 -22.20 27.74
N ALA A 103 6.11 -21.62 27.27
CA ALA A 103 7.41 -21.75 27.92
C ALA A 103 7.56 -20.73 29.07
N VAL A 104 8.45 -21.03 30.02
CA VAL A 104 8.85 -20.11 31.10
C VAL A 104 9.38 -18.80 30.48
N ILE A 105 9.04 -17.66 31.08
CA ILE A 105 9.56 -16.36 30.63
C ILE A 105 11.05 -16.27 30.97
N ASP A 106 11.91 -16.59 30.00
CA ASP A 106 13.35 -16.39 30.10
C ASP A 106 13.94 -15.78 28.81
N ASP A 107 15.25 -15.49 28.86
CA ASP A 107 16.01 -14.94 27.72
C ASP A 107 16.42 -16.02 26.69
N PHE A 108 16.18 -17.31 26.96
CA PHE A 108 16.71 -18.43 26.16
C PHE A 108 15.86 -18.77 24.93
N GLY A 109 14.75 -18.06 24.70
CA GLY A 109 13.84 -18.30 23.59
C GLY A 109 13.59 -17.10 22.67
N LYS A 110 14.57 -16.21 22.58
CA LYS A 110 14.57 -15.13 21.59
C LYS A 110 14.78 -15.69 20.19
N THR A 111 14.01 -15.18 19.24
CA THR A 111 14.18 -15.50 17.82
C THR A 111 13.86 -14.27 16.99
N TRP A 112 14.49 -14.18 15.82
CA TRP A 112 14.13 -13.20 14.82
C TRP A 112 12.79 -13.59 14.21
N LEU A 113 11.77 -12.79 14.48
CA LEU A 113 10.45 -12.96 13.91
C LEU A 113 10.18 -11.87 12.87
N ALA A 114 9.76 -12.29 11.68
CA ALA A 114 9.31 -11.40 10.63
C ALA A 114 7.89 -10.89 10.91
N LEU A 115 7.72 -9.58 10.81
CA LEU A 115 6.48 -8.86 11.08
C LEU A 115 6.22 -7.84 9.97
N ASP A 116 4.98 -7.78 9.51
CA ASP A 116 4.51 -6.76 8.56
C ASP A 116 3.11 -6.30 8.96
N THR A 117 2.82 -5.01 8.81
CA THR A 117 1.49 -4.46 9.10
C THR A 117 0.78 -3.97 7.86
N SER A 118 1.40 -3.97 6.69
CA SER A 118 0.86 -3.36 5.47
C SER A 118 -0.27 -4.18 4.85
N ILE A 119 -0.12 -5.51 4.78
CA ILE A 119 -1.13 -6.44 4.26
C ILE A 119 -2.07 -6.86 5.38
N LYS A 120 -3.38 -6.70 5.17
CA LYS A 120 -4.41 -7.00 6.19
C LYS A 120 -4.94 -8.43 6.01
N PRO A 121 -4.63 -9.38 6.90
CA PRO A 121 -5.02 -10.79 6.72
C PRO A 121 -6.53 -10.97 6.66
N ALA A 122 -7.25 -10.37 7.62
CA ALA A 122 -8.73 -10.37 7.69
C ALA A 122 -9.40 -9.58 6.55
N GLY A 123 -8.63 -8.79 5.79
CA GLY A 123 -9.12 -8.02 4.66
C GLY A 123 -9.71 -6.65 5.03
N VAL A 124 -10.49 -6.11 4.10
CA VAL A 124 -11.13 -4.80 4.21
C VAL A 124 -12.54 -4.87 3.65
N ALA A 125 -13.45 -4.09 4.21
CA ALA A 125 -14.78 -3.88 3.65
C ALA A 125 -14.78 -2.58 2.83
N TRP A 126 -14.99 -2.69 1.52
CA TRP A 126 -15.17 -1.55 0.63
C TRP A 126 -16.62 -1.07 0.68
N ASN A 127 -16.84 0.24 0.60
CA ASN A 127 -18.17 0.77 0.36
C ASN A 127 -18.58 0.56 -1.12
N ASN A 128 -19.86 0.79 -1.42
CA ASN A 128 -20.36 0.86 -2.80
C ASN A 128 -20.56 2.33 -3.18
N PRO A 129 -19.53 3.01 -3.71
CA PRO A 129 -19.65 4.41 -4.09
C PRO A 129 -20.65 4.56 -5.24
N LEU A 130 -21.29 5.74 -5.30
CA LEU A 130 -22.11 6.12 -6.43
C LEU A 130 -21.23 6.26 -7.68
N ASP A 131 -21.60 5.57 -8.75
CA ASP A 131 -20.95 5.78 -10.04
C ASP A 131 -21.39 7.12 -10.64
N ILE A 132 -20.44 7.82 -11.23
CA ILE A 132 -20.67 9.13 -11.82
C ILE A 132 -20.57 9.02 -13.32
N VAL A 133 -21.71 8.81 -13.93
CA VAL A 133 -21.85 8.93 -15.38
C VAL A 133 -22.22 10.38 -15.71
N GLY A 134 -21.34 11.08 -16.43
CA GLY A 134 -21.65 12.38 -17.02
C GLY A 134 -21.10 13.62 -16.29
N LEU A 135 -20.29 13.49 -15.24
CA LEU A 135 -19.49 14.63 -14.79
C LEU A 135 -18.47 15.00 -15.89
N PRO A 136 -18.45 16.26 -16.37
CA PRO A 136 -17.51 16.70 -17.39
C PRO A 136 -16.12 16.95 -16.79
N PHE A 137 -15.43 15.87 -16.39
CA PHE A 137 -14.08 15.96 -15.85
C PHE A 137 -13.07 16.53 -16.86
N ASN A 138 -13.40 16.47 -18.15
CA ASN A 138 -12.57 16.95 -19.25
C ASN A 138 -12.46 18.48 -19.32
N THR A 139 -13.45 19.25 -18.83
CA THR A 139 -13.39 20.73 -18.84
C THR A 139 -12.94 21.31 -17.51
N LEU A 140 -12.97 20.54 -16.42
CA LEU A 140 -12.70 21.02 -15.05
C LEU A 140 -11.37 21.76 -14.90
N ARG A 141 -10.31 21.28 -15.56
CA ARG A 141 -9.01 21.95 -15.52
C ARG A 141 -9.10 23.34 -16.12
N ASP A 142 -9.67 23.45 -17.31
CA ASP A 142 -9.77 24.72 -18.03
C ASP A 142 -10.72 25.66 -17.28
N ASP A 143 -11.83 25.15 -16.77
CA ASP A 143 -12.79 25.91 -15.94
C ASP A 143 -12.12 26.47 -14.67
N TYR A 144 -11.25 25.68 -14.01
CA TYR A 144 -10.49 26.15 -12.85
C TYR A 144 -9.46 27.23 -13.24
N LEU A 145 -8.76 27.07 -14.37
CA LEU A 145 -7.69 27.98 -14.80
C LEU A 145 -8.19 29.25 -15.50
N ARG A 146 -9.47 29.34 -15.84
CA ARG A 146 -10.07 30.49 -16.55
C ARG A 146 -10.07 31.80 -15.75
N SER A 147 -10.01 31.74 -14.43
CA SER A 147 -10.01 32.91 -13.56
C SER A 147 -9.10 32.71 -12.35
N VAL A 148 -8.76 33.80 -11.68
CA VAL A 148 -8.10 33.72 -10.37
C VAL A 148 -9.05 33.00 -9.41
N GLN A 149 -8.55 31.94 -8.77
CA GLN A 149 -9.32 31.11 -7.83
C GLN A 149 -8.92 31.43 -6.40
N THR A 150 -9.92 31.50 -5.51
CA THR A 150 -9.71 31.61 -4.06
C THR A 150 -9.77 30.26 -3.36
N THR A 151 -10.10 29.20 -4.08
CA THR A 151 -10.18 27.82 -3.60
C THR A 151 -9.08 26.98 -4.21
N THR A 152 -8.69 25.93 -3.50
CA THR A 152 -7.78 24.92 -4.03
C THR A 152 -8.44 24.15 -5.18
N PRO A 153 -7.64 23.52 -6.08
CA PRO A 153 -8.21 22.70 -7.15
C PRO A 153 -9.13 21.59 -6.62
N LEU A 154 -8.79 20.99 -5.47
CA LEU A 154 -9.59 19.96 -4.85
C LEU A 154 -10.94 20.48 -4.34
N GLU A 155 -10.96 21.64 -3.70
CA GLU A 155 -12.21 22.28 -3.24
C GLU A 155 -13.11 22.66 -4.41
N PHE A 156 -12.54 23.17 -5.50
CA PHE A 156 -13.28 23.46 -6.72
C PHE A 156 -13.90 22.19 -7.32
N ILE A 157 -13.14 21.10 -7.43
CA ILE A 157 -13.65 19.82 -7.93
C ILE A 157 -14.77 19.28 -7.03
N LYS A 158 -14.61 19.35 -5.70
CA LYS A 158 -15.65 18.96 -4.73
C LYS A 158 -16.94 19.77 -4.92
N SER A 159 -16.80 21.09 -5.13
CA SER A 159 -17.93 21.98 -5.39
C SER A 159 -18.65 21.61 -6.69
N LYS A 160 -17.93 21.38 -7.79
CA LYS A 160 -18.53 20.97 -9.06
C LYS A 160 -19.19 19.59 -9.01
N ALA A 161 -18.59 18.64 -8.30
CA ALA A 161 -19.22 17.36 -8.04
C ALA A 161 -20.52 17.51 -7.22
N GLY A 162 -20.53 18.39 -6.21
CA GLY A 162 -21.73 18.68 -5.42
C GLY A 162 -22.85 19.37 -6.22
N GLU A 163 -22.51 20.33 -7.09
CA GLU A 163 -23.47 20.97 -8.01
C GLU A 163 -24.13 19.95 -8.93
N PHE A 164 -23.34 19.07 -9.54
CA PHE A 164 -23.85 18.00 -10.40
C PHE A 164 -24.79 17.08 -9.63
N LEU A 165 -24.37 16.59 -8.46
CA LEU A 165 -25.17 15.68 -7.64
C LEU A 165 -26.48 16.30 -7.17
N SER A 166 -26.49 17.59 -6.85
CA SER A 166 -27.73 18.28 -6.45
C SER A 166 -28.80 18.26 -7.56
N ASN A 167 -28.37 18.25 -8.82
CA ASN A 167 -29.25 18.21 -9.98
C ASN A 167 -29.62 16.78 -10.41
N SER A 168 -28.65 15.85 -10.42
CA SER A 168 -28.84 14.49 -10.95
C SER A 168 -29.23 13.46 -9.90
N ASN A 169 -28.83 13.66 -8.64
CA ASN A 169 -28.99 12.72 -7.53
C ASN A 169 -29.32 13.46 -6.21
N PRO A 170 -30.52 14.06 -6.09
CA PRO A 170 -30.88 14.85 -4.91
C PRO A 170 -30.68 14.07 -3.59
N GLY A 171 -30.08 14.72 -2.59
CA GLY A 171 -29.76 14.11 -1.30
C GLY A 171 -28.44 13.32 -1.26
N LYS A 172 -27.71 13.22 -2.39
CA LYS A 172 -26.34 12.69 -2.43
C LYS A 172 -25.30 13.81 -2.34
N THR A 173 -24.15 13.46 -1.80
CA THR A 173 -23.04 14.38 -1.54
C THR A 173 -21.75 13.86 -2.16
N TYR A 174 -20.72 14.70 -2.19
CA TYR A 174 -19.38 14.28 -2.61
C TYR A 174 -18.87 13.04 -1.86
N GLN A 175 -19.28 12.83 -0.61
CA GLN A 175 -18.88 11.65 0.17
C GLN A 175 -19.43 10.35 -0.42
N ASP A 176 -20.61 10.38 -1.04
CA ASP A 176 -21.20 9.22 -1.70
C ASP A 176 -20.41 8.78 -2.94
N LEU A 177 -19.55 9.65 -3.48
CA LEU A 177 -18.69 9.37 -4.63
C LEU A 177 -17.37 8.70 -4.24
N LEU A 178 -16.98 8.79 -2.97
CA LEU A 178 -15.66 8.35 -2.53
C LEU A 178 -15.64 6.84 -2.34
N SER A 179 -14.71 6.17 -3.00
CA SER A 179 -14.34 4.80 -2.66
C SER A 179 -13.56 4.80 -1.35
N THR A 180 -14.14 4.22 -0.33
CA THR A 180 -13.59 4.13 1.03
C THR A 180 -13.56 2.68 1.47
N LYS A 181 -12.64 2.38 2.40
CA LYS A 181 -12.52 1.05 2.99
C LYS A 181 -12.38 1.11 4.49
N THR A 182 -12.97 0.14 5.16
CA THR A 182 -12.81 -0.09 6.58
C THR A 182 -11.99 -1.36 6.78
N VAL A 183 -10.91 -1.26 7.55
CA VAL A 183 -10.09 -2.44 7.89
C VAL A 183 -10.91 -3.36 8.79
N ILE A 184 -10.97 -4.64 8.43
CA ILE A 184 -11.54 -5.67 9.30
C ILE A 184 -10.47 -5.97 10.36
N PRO A 185 -10.72 -5.70 11.66
CA PRO A 185 -9.71 -5.90 12.68
C PRO A 185 -9.30 -7.37 12.79
N ASP A 186 -8.00 -7.62 12.86
CA ASP A 186 -7.45 -8.92 13.18
C ASP A 186 -6.99 -8.91 14.65
N VAL A 187 -7.73 -9.60 15.52
CA VAL A 187 -7.46 -9.64 16.96
C VAL A 187 -6.58 -10.85 17.26
N LEU A 188 -5.28 -10.61 17.24
CA LEU A 188 -4.27 -11.64 17.50
C LEU A 188 -4.19 -11.94 19.00
N LYS A 189 -4.54 -13.17 19.40
CA LYS A 189 -4.37 -13.66 20.78
C LYS A 189 -2.94 -14.08 21.08
N ILE A 190 -2.19 -14.41 20.04
CA ILE A 190 -0.79 -14.84 20.08
C ILE A 190 -0.04 -14.19 18.91
N ILE A 191 1.26 -14.01 19.06
CA ILE A 191 2.11 -13.49 17.99
C ILE A 191 2.14 -14.52 16.83
N PRO A 192 1.87 -14.10 15.58
CA PRO A 192 1.95 -14.99 14.40
C PRO A 192 3.34 -15.59 14.22
N SER A 193 3.41 -16.80 13.70
CA SER A 193 4.68 -17.48 13.40
C SER A 193 5.25 -17.16 12.00
N SER A 194 4.49 -16.45 11.17
CA SER A 194 4.79 -16.25 9.75
C SER A 194 4.16 -14.98 9.22
N LEU A 195 4.69 -14.49 8.11
CA LEU A 195 4.13 -13.36 7.36
C LEU A 195 2.83 -13.76 6.64
N GLN A 196 1.97 -12.78 6.40
CA GLN A 196 0.71 -12.90 5.66
C GLN A 196 0.88 -12.93 4.12
N PHE A 197 2.10 -13.12 3.65
CA PHE A 197 2.48 -13.23 2.24
C PHE A 197 3.63 -14.23 2.10
N GLN A 198 3.86 -14.69 0.89
CA GLN A 198 4.98 -15.57 0.59
C GLN A 198 6.18 -14.72 0.19
N SER A 199 7.28 -14.81 0.94
CA SER A 199 8.56 -14.24 0.50
C SER A 199 9.14 -15.14 -0.60
N VAL A 200 9.38 -14.56 -1.78
CA VAL A 200 9.97 -15.27 -2.93
C VAL A 200 11.48 -15.14 -2.90
N ALA A 201 11.99 -13.97 -2.54
CA ALA A 201 13.42 -13.71 -2.42
C ALA A 201 13.67 -12.55 -1.46
N ILE A 202 14.71 -12.67 -0.63
CA ILE A 202 15.25 -11.56 0.16
C ILE A 202 16.34 -10.89 -0.67
N THR A 203 16.24 -9.58 -0.85
CA THR A 203 17.20 -8.78 -1.63
C THR A 203 18.08 -7.90 -0.75
N GLY A 204 17.78 -7.77 0.54
CA GLY A 204 18.71 -7.21 1.51
C GLY A 204 18.12 -7.05 2.92
N GLU A 205 19.02 -6.86 3.88
CA GLU A 205 18.70 -6.57 5.27
C GLU A 205 19.40 -5.28 5.70
N TYR A 206 18.72 -4.46 6.49
CA TYR A 206 19.18 -3.10 6.75
C TYR A 206 18.91 -2.66 8.19
N THR A 207 19.85 -1.94 8.79
CA THR A 207 19.69 -1.30 10.10
C THR A 207 18.91 0.01 10.02
N ALA A 208 18.92 0.67 8.86
CA ALA A 208 18.12 1.85 8.53
C ALA A 208 17.18 1.55 7.36
N LEU A 209 16.10 2.31 7.22
CA LEU A 209 15.14 2.11 6.14
C LEU A 209 15.83 2.33 4.78
N PRO A 210 15.85 1.34 3.89
CA PRO A 210 16.60 1.46 2.64
C PRO A 210 15.91 2.40 1.64
N PRO A 211 16.68 3.12 0.79
CA PRO A 211 16.12 4.04 -0.20
C PRO A 211 15.33 3.28 -1.27
N ARG A 212 14.25 3.88 -1.78
CA ARG A 212 13.45 3.27 -2.86
C ARG A 212 14.35 2.92 -4.05
N ILE A 213 14.16 1.74 -4.65
CA ILE A 213 14.76 1.44 -5.95
C ILE A 213 13.96 2.22 -6.98
N ASP A 214 14.55 3.29 -7.52
CA ASP A 214 14.03 3.92 -8.71
C ASP A 214 14.28 2.96 -9.89
N ALA A 215 13.29 2.80 -10.77
CA ALA A 215 13.49 2.05 -12.01
C ALA A 215 14.74 2.62 -12.73
N PRO A 216 15.56 1.80 -13.41
CA PRO A 216 16.76 2.31 -14.05
C PRO A 216 16.37 3.46 -14.98
N ASP A 217 17.00 4.62 -14.75
CA ASP A 217 16.96 5.74 -15.67
C ASP A 217 17.29 5.20 -17.05
N ASN A 218 16.29 5.19 -17.95
CA ASN A 218 16.55 5.07 -19.37
C ASN A 218 17.20 6.39 -19.80
N VAL A 219 18.50 6.49 -19.51
CA VAL A 219 19.40 7.52 -20.02
C VAL A 219 19.16 7.59 -21.52
N HIS A 220 18.77 8.77 -21.98
CA HIS A 220 18.76 9.16 -23.38
C HIS A 220 20.01 8.60 -24.08
N ARG A 221 19.87 7.51 -24.84
CA ARG A 221 20.87 7.12 -25.82
C ARG A 221 20.88 8.20 -26.87
N HIS A 222 21.84 9.10 -26.74
CA HIS A 222 22.32 9.94 -27.83
C HIS A 222 22.56 9.03 -29.04
N TYR A 223 21.74 9.16 -30.08
CA TYR A 223 22.04 8.61 -31.39
C TYR A 223 23.20 9.43 -31.96
N PRO A 224 24.39 8.86 -32.23
CA PRO A 224 25.39 9.57 -33.00
C PRO A 224 24.86 9.71 -34.44
N GLY A 225 24.90 10.96 -34.92
CA GLY A 225 24.36 11.34 -36.21
C GLY A 225 24.94 10.54 -37.38
N ARG A 226 24.06 10.23 -38.33
CA ARG A 226 24.46 9.86 -39.69
C ARG A 226 25.17 11.06 -40.33
N ARG A 227 26.38 10.83 -40.84
CA ARG A 227 26.87 11.53 -42.03
C ARG A 227 26.55 10.66 -43.24
#